data_AF-A0A1J5SYE5-F1
#
_entry.id   AF-A0A1J5SYE5-F1
#
_cell.length_a   1.000
_cell.length_b   1.000
_cell.length_c   1.000
_cell.angle_alpha   90.00
_cell.angle_beta   90.00
_cell.angle_gamma   90.00
#
_symmetry.space_group_name_H-M   'P 1'
#
loop_
_entity.id
_entity.type
_entity.pdbx_description
1 polymer ?
#
loop_
_entity_poly.entity_id
_entity_poly.type
_entity_poly.pdbx_seq_one_letter_code
_entity_poly.pdbx_strand_id
1 'polypeptide(L)'
;MVFARVSQSFYTAQARRRHPRRNHSPPAGEQATLTPGYKGPGERFFVRNRTQIALLILAGLVLTGMIAAALAAFMGRPSELTMTAGPPGSAEHRFAERLATLLNQKKTTVRIRLIPLASGESAATRFARDHIDLAILRTDAHIPSHARSVAVLEHEVLLIIAARTTRLPDVSALRGKKLAILGQDGRNESLIRQILDLYDIDATTTPLRTVPVGSRIDDLLKPGRFDFVLSFKPVSEIATSREFNSLALRMKGFSLFGLPDGAAMERKLPGLYAEVIEAGLLSGSPAIPAEDTSTVALQKILMARDDVREHDVAELMRFIFDNKADLVVPGRFASHIEPPDIDKDSAIAVHEGAVEFVNSDVKTFFDRYSDLIYLVMSIGSVVGSLGLAVFTTITRVRPVKASDRAHDLMALLERLRQAHDAAALECVETEMEALLIEMLRGLKDGTISADGLDAFRMVYDLARDTLTRRRAALAP
;
A
#
# COMPACT_ATOMS: atom_id res chain seq x y z
N MET A 1 -33.20 21.22 15.34
CA MET A 1 -33.63 22.24 16.31
C MET A 1 -32.39 22.71 17.05
N VAL A 2 -32.16 24.04 17.10
CA VAL A 2 -31.13 24.77 17.85
C VAL A 2 -29.71 24.89 17.24
N PHE A 3 -29.53 26.04 16.55
CA PHE A 3 -28.42 27.01 16.49
C PHE A 3 -26.94 26.56 16.43
N ALA A 4 -26.27 26.92 15.31
CA ALA A 4 -25.19 27.93 15.27
C ALA A 4 -24.58 28.05 13.85
N ARG A 5 -24.76 29.21 13.20
CA ARG A 5 -23.89 29.64 12.08
C ARG A 5 -23.96 31.16 11.96
N VAL A 6 -22.93 31.85 12.46
CA VAL A 6 -22.66 33.25 12.10
C VAL A 6 -21.33 33.26 11.35
N SER A 7 -21.45 33.63 10.08
CA SER A 7 -20.38 33.74 9.10
C SER A 7 -19.82 35.17 9.09
N GLN A 8 -18.54 35.23 8.76
CA GLN A 8 -17.74 36.42 8.48
C GLN A 8 -18.41 37.42 7.53
N SER A 9 -18.07 38.70 7.69
CA SER A 9 -17.94 39.61 6.54
C SER A 9 -16.81 40.62 6.75
N PHE A 10 -16.06 40.82 5.67
CA PHE A 10 -14.81 41.58 5.53
C PHE A 10 -15.11 42.89 4.76
N TYR A 11 -14.23 43.90 4.96
CA TYR A 11 -14.00 45.09 4.10
C TYR A 11 -15.19 46.07 3.94
N THR A 12 -15.06 47.40 4.08
CA THR A 12 -14.14 48.37 3.43
C THR A 12 -14.48 49.76 4.01
N ALA A 13 -13.53 50.68 4.20
CA ALA A 13 -13.71 52.12 3.94
C ALA A 13 -12.43 52.95 4.18
N GLN A 14 -12.08 53.72 3.16
CA GLN A 14 -11.01 54.72 3.10
C GLN A 14 -11.35 56.00 3.89
N ALA A 15 -10.33 56.74 4.34
CA ALA A 15 -9.95 58.07 3.79
C ALA A 15 -9.48 59.11 4.84
N ARG A 16 -8.25 59.60 4.59
CA ARG A 16 -7.75 60.99 4.70
C ARG A 16 -8.03 61.81 5.99
N ARG A 17 -6.94 62.25 6.64
CA ARG A 17 -6.54 63.69 6.76
C ARG A 17 -5.11 63.83 7.29
N ARG A 18 -4.40 64.83 6.74
CA ARG A 18 -2.98 65.20 6.99
C ARG A 18 -2.87 66.34 8.01
N HIS A 19 -1.85 66.25 8.89
CA HIS A 19 -0.94 67.30 9.44
C HIS A 19 -1.47 68.53 10.23
N PRO A 20 -0.62 69.30 10.98
CA PRO A 20 0.77 69.05 11.46
C PRO A 20 1.12 69.54 12.91
N ARG A 21 2.33 69.18 13.36
CA ARG A 21 3.32 69.92 14.18
C ARG A 21 2.89 70.66 15.47
N ARG A 22 3.57 70.35 16.57
CA ARG A 22 4.32 71.35 17.37
C ARG A 22 5.46 70.73 18.17
N ASN A 23 6.68 71.16 17.85
CA ASN A 23 7.89 71.01 18.64
C ASN A 23 7.80 71.89 19.89
N HIS A 24 8.24 71.40 21.05
CA HIS A 24 8.95 72.21 22.03
C HIS A 24 9.94 71.36 22.83
N SER A 25 11.18 71.82 22.86
CA SER A 25 12.24 71.51 23.81
C SER A 25 13.06 72.81 23.94
N PRO A 26 13.96 72.95 24.93
CA PRO A 26 13.85 72.79 26.38
C PRO A 26 14.15 74.15 27.06
N PRO A 27 14.52 74.22 28.34
CA PRO A 27 15.88 74.72 28.56
C PRO A 27 16.69 73.96 29.62
N ALA A 28 17.99 74.16 29.48
CA ALA A 28 19.10 73.60 30.23
C ALA A 28 19.36 74.35 31.55
N GLY A 29 20.07 73.68 32.46
CA GLY A 29 20.83 74.31 33.52
C GLY A 29 20.83 73.50 34.80
N GLU A 30 21.92 72.78 35.05
CA GLU A 30 22.74 72.85 36.28
C GLU A 30 23.35 71.48 36.64
N GLN A 31 24.68 71.40 36.47
CA GLN A 31 25.52 70.30 36.92
C GLN A 31 26.13 70.65 38.28
N ALA A 32 25.97 69.79 39.29
CA ALA A 32 26.89 69.68 40.42
C ALA A 32 26.80 68.30 41.12
N THR A 33 27.72 67.42 40.73
CA THR A 33 28.54 66.48 41.55
C THR A 33 27.97 65.66 42.73
N LEU A 34 28.12 64.32 42.53
CA LEU A 34 28.68 63.28 43.43
C LEU A 34 27.83 62.65 44.55
N THR A 35 27.42 61.38 44.33
CA THR A 35 27.74 60.21 45.19
C THR A 35 27.46 58.89 44.43
N PRO A 36 28.30 57.85 44.52
CA PRO A 36 28.13 56.61 43.78
C PRO A 36 27.37 55.56 44.61
N GLY A 37 26.16 55.19 44.19
CA GLY A 37 25.32 54.20 44.86
C GLY A 37 25.03 52.97 43.99
N TYR A 38 25.85 51.93 44.16
CA TYR A 38 25.53 50.50 44.04
C TYR A 38 24.73 49.98 42.82
N LYS A 39 25.44 49.36 41.87
CA LYS A 39 24.86 48.48 40.83
C LYS A 39 24.44 47.13 41.44
N GLY A 40 23.13 46.91 41.57
CA GLY A 40 22.57 45.57 41.83
C GLY A 40 22.61 44.68 40.56
N PRO A 41 22.89 43.37 40.68
CA PRO A 41 23.02 42.49 39.53
C PRO A 41 21.66 41.96 39.04
N GLY A 42 21.32 42.27 37.80
CA GLY A 42 20.61 41.38 36.87
C GLY A 42 19.15 41.05 37.18
N GLU A 43 18.23 41.88 36.66
CA GLU A 43 16.91 41.40 36.25
C GLU A 43 17.08 40.33 35.15
N ARG A 44 17.12 39.06 35.53
CA ARG A 44 16.93 37.96 34.58
C ARG A 44 15.45 37.81 34.33
N PHE A 45 14.99 38.38 33.21
CA PHE A 45 13.70 38.09 32.59
C PHE A 45 13.44 36.58 32.57
N PHE A 46 12.53 36.10 33.42
CA PHE A 46 12.05 34.71 33.38
C PHE A 46 10.54 34.67 33.12
N VAL A 47 10.11 35.31 32.03
CA VAL A 47 8.74 35.18 31.52
C VAL A 47 8.77 35.03 30.00
N ARG A 48 9.04 33.82 29.47
CA ARG A 48 8.57 33.45 28.11
C ARG A 48 8.60 31.97 27.68
N ASN A 49 8.67 30.97 28.56
CA ASN A 49 8.78 29.57 28.09
C ASN A 49 7.47 28.86 27.80
N ARG A 50 6.32 29.28 28.35
CA ARG A 50 5.05 28.53 28.14
C ARG A 50 4.53 28.61 26.71
N THR A 51 4.64 29.79 26.08
CA THR A 51 4.24 29.99 24.68
C THR A 51 5.20 29.30 23.71
N GLN A 52 6.51 29.35 23.97
CA GLN A 52 7.51 28.66 23.15
C GLN A 52 7.34 27.13 23.20
N ILE A 53 7.08 26.58 24.38
CA ILE A 53 6.89 25.14 24.52
C ILE A 53 5.55 24.69 23.90
N ALA A 54 4.46 25.44 24.09
CA ALA A 54 3.18 25.16 23.41
C ALA A 54 3.32 25.21 21.87
N LEU A 55 4.10 26.16 21.35
CA LEU A 55 4.41 26.25 19.92
C LEU A 55 5.23 25.06 19.43
N LEU A 56 6.16 24.52 20.23
CA LEU A 56 6.93 23.32 19.89
C LEU A 56 6.07 22.05 19.85
N ILE A 57 5.12 21.89 20.79
CA ILE A 57 4.16 20.77 20.75
C ILE A 57 3.27 20.87 19.51
N LEU A 58 2.74 22.06 19.24
CA LEU A 58 1.90 22.31 18.07
C LEU A 58 2.69 22.04 16.77
N ALA A 59 3.94 22.49 16.70
CA ALA A 59 4.82 22.23 15.57
C ALA A 59 5.11 20.73 15.40
N GLY A 60 5.34 19.99 16.49
CA GLY A 60 5.54 18.54 16.46
C GLY A 60 4.29 17.80 15.97
N LEU A 61 3.10 18.17 16.46
CA LEU A 61 1.85 17.55 16.03
C LEU A 61 1.53 17.85 14.55
N VAL A 62 1.78 19.09 14.11
CA VAL A 62 1.65 19.49 12.71
C VAL A 62 2.64 18.72 11.84
N LEU A 63 3.89 18.56 12.28
CA LEU A 63 4.92 17.82 11.54
C LEU A 63 4.55 16.34 11.41
N THR A 64 4.10 15.69 12.48
CA THR A 64 3.63 14.29 12.43
C THR A 64 2.41 14.14 11.53
N GLY A 65 1.45 15.07 11.62
CA GLY A 65 0.29 15.12 10.73
C GLY A 65 0.70 15.29 9.26
N MET A 66 1.69 16.14 8.98
CA MET A 66 2.24 16.32 7.63
C MET A 66 2.97 15.08 7.13
N ILE A 67 3.75 14.39 7.98
CA ILE A 67 4.42 13.14 7.61
C ILE A 67 3.39 12.06 7.31
N ALA A 68 2.38 11.88 8.18
CA ALA A 68 1.31 10.91 7.96
C ALA A 68 0.49 11.23 6.70
N ALA A 69 0.16 12.50 6.47
CA ALA A 69 -0.53 12.94 5.25
C ALA A 69 0.33 12.76 4.00
N ALA A 70 1.64 13.03 4.08
CA ALA A 70 2.58 12.79 2.98
C ALA A 70 2.72 11.29 2.69
N LEU A 71 2.78 10.44 3.72
CA LEU A 71 2.83 8.98 3.57
C LEU A 71 1.54 8.46 2.94
N ALA A 72 0.37 8.92 3.43
CA ALA A 72 -0.93 8.55 2.88
C ALA A 72 -1.10 9.04 1.42
N ALA A 73 -0.64 10.25 1.11
CA ALA A 73 -0.65 10.77 -0.25
C ALA A 73 0.33 10.06 -1.17
N PHE A 74 1.46 9.56 -0.65
CA PHE A 74 2.43 8.77 -1.42
C PHE A 74 1.91 7.36 -1.70
N MET A 75 1.31 6.69 -0.71
CA MET A 75 0.69 5.37 -0.86
C MET A 75 -0.60 5.41 -1.71
N GLY A 76 -1.34 6.51 -1.67
CA GLY A 76 -2.60 6.68 -2.42
C GLY A 76 -2.41 7.04 -3.90
N ARG A 77 -1.18 7.10 -4.41
CA ARG A 77 -0.95 7.33 -5.85
C ARG A 77 -1.22 6.04 -6.62
N PRO A 78 -2.09 6.07 -7.64
CA PRO A 78 -2.36 4.89 -8.42
C PRO A 78 -1.12 4.44 -9.19
N SER A 79 -0.83 3.15 -9.12
CA SER A 79 0.22 2.46 -9.84
C SER A 79 -0.20 2.30 -11.29
N GLU A 80 0.50 2.95 -12.23
CA GLU A 80 0.24 2.75 -13.66
C GLU A 80 1.13 1.63 -14.18
N LEU A 81 0.52 0.48 -14.50
CA LEU A 81 1.17 -0.67 -15.13
C LEU A 81 0.91 -0.66 -16.63
N THR A 82 1.92 -1.00 -17.41
CA THR A 82 1.82 -1.21 -18.84
C THR A 82 1.55 -2.67 -19.15
N MET A 83 0.65 -2.94 -20.09
CA MET A 83 0.26 -4.29 -20.46
C MET A 83 0.27 -4.49 -21.96
N THR A 84 0.81 -5.62 -22.42
CA THR A 84 0.64 -6.07 -23.81
C THR A 84 -0.12 -7.39 -23.87
N ALA A 85 -0.85 -7.61 -24.95
CA ALA A 85 -1.69 -8.79 -25.14
C ALA A 85 -1.60 -9.20 -26.61
N GLY A 86 -2.51 -10.08 -27.05
CA GLY A 86 -2.61 -10.45 -28.47
C GLY A 86 -2.90 -9.27 -29.41
N PRO A 87 -2.84 -9.50 -30.73
CA PRO A 87 -3.13 -8.49 -31.75
C PRO A 87 -4.52 -7.84 -31.55
N PRO A 88 -4.72 -6.59 -32.03
CA PRO A 88 -6.03 -5.93 -31.94
C PRO A 88 -7.18 -6.81 -32.46
N GLY A 89 -8.25 -6.93 -31.68
CA GLY A 89 -9.41 -7.76 -32.00
C GLY A 89 -9.31 -9.25 -31.61
N SER A 90 -8.14 -9.70 -31.14
CA SER A 90 -7.97 -11.03 -30.55
C SER A 90 -8.75 -11.15 -29.23
N ALA A 91 -8.92 -12.38 -28.73
CA ALA A 91 -9.68 -12.60 -27.51
C ALA A 91 -8.91 -12.09 -26.27
N GLU A 92 -7.58 -12.24 -26.28
CA GLU A 92 -6.65 -11.74 -25.25
C GLU A 92 -6.64 -10.21 -25.23
N HIS A 93 -6.66 -9.56 -26.40
CA HIS A 93 -6.72 -8.11 -26.49
C HIS A 93 -8.01 -7.57 -25.86
N ARG A 94 -9.16 -8.18 -26.18
CA ARG A 94 -10.45 -7.80 -25.58
C ARG A 94 -10.51 -8.03 -24.08
N PHE A 95 -9.91 -9.12 -23.59
CA PHE A 95 -9.79 -9.36 -22.15
C PHE A 95 -8.99 -8.23 -21.49
N ALA A 96 -7.83 -7.89 -22.06
CA ALA A 96 -6.97 -6.84 -21.54
C ALA A 96 -7.66 -5.45 -21.56
N GLU A 97 -8.41 -5.13 -22.61
CA GLU A 97 -9.26 -3.91 -22.69
C GLU A 97 -10.32 -3.88 -21.59
N ARG A 98 -11.02 -4.99 -21.37
CA ARG A 98 -12.01 -5.11 -20.29
C ARG A 98 -11.39 -4.92 -18.92
N LEU A 99 -10.25 -5.59 -18.67
CA LEU A 99 -9.52 -5.48 -17.42
C LEU A 99 -9.10 -4.03 -17.15
N ALA A 100 -8.46 -3.37 -18.11
CA ALA A 100 -8.07 -1.97 -18.01
C ALA A 100 -9.27 -1.04 -17.77
N THR A 101 -10.39 -1.30 -18.47
CA THR A 101 -11.62 -0.51 -18.31
C THR A 101 -12.22 -0.67 -16.92
N LEU A 102 -12.33 -1.90 -16.42
CA LEU A 102 -12.91 -2.19 -15.10
C LEU A 102 -12.06 -1.64 -13.96
N LEU A 103 -10.73 -1.76 -14.04
CA LEU A 103 -9.81 -1.18 -13.06
C LEU A 103 -9.98 0.34 -12.94
N ASN A 104 -10.13 1.01 -14.09
CA ASN A 104 -10.37 2.45 -14.17
C ASN A 104 -11.76 2.85 -13.63
N GLN A 105 -12.80 2.08 -13.97
CA GLN A 105 -14.17 2.33 -13.50
C GLN A 105 -14.30 2.19 -11.98
N LYS A 106 -13.67 1.16 -11.41
CA LYS A 106 -13.69 0.92 -9.96
C LYS A 106 -12.70 1.79 -9.17
N LYS A 107 -11.95 2.67 -9.85
CA LYS A 107 -10.96 3.59 -9.25
C LYS A 107 -9.99 2.88 -8.31
N THR A 108 -9.55 1.70 -8.73
CA THR A 108 -8.56 0.90 -8.01
C THR A 108 -7.20 1.60 -7.93
N THR A 109 -6.35 1.15 -7.02
CA THR A 109 -4.98 1.68 -6.89
C THR A 109 -4.13 1.27 -8.09
N VAL A 110 -4.40 0.11 -8.69
CA VAL A 110 -3.71 -0.36 -9.90
C VAL A 110 -4.46 0.07 -11.16
N ARG A 111 -3.76 0.71 -12.10
CA ARG A 111 -4.29 1.08 -13.42
C ARG A 111 -3.48 0.40 -14.50
N ILE A 112 -4.14 0.01 -15.58
CA ILE A 112 -3.48 -0.63 -16.72
C ILE A 112 -3.58 0.25 -17.95
N ARG A 113 -2.43 0.45 -18.60
CA ARG A 113 -2.30 1.07 -19.92
C ARG A 113 -1.89 0.01 -20.94
N LEU A 114 -2.74 -0.19 -21.95
CA LEU A 114 -2.48 -1.17 -23.00
C LEU A 114 -1.51 -0.62 -24.05
N ILE A 115 -0.51 -1.43 -24.39
CA ILE A 115 0.45 -1.20 -25.47
C ILE A 115 0.09 -2.16 -26.61
N PRO A 116 -0.44 -1.64 -27.74
CA PRO A 116 -0.80 -2.47 -28.88
C PRO A 116 0.45 -3.04 -29.55
N LEU A 117 0.32 -4.27 -30.06
CA LEU A 117 1.34 -4.93 -30.87
C LEU A 117 1.40 -4.32 -32.27
N ALA A 118 2.61 -4.27 -32.85
CA ALA A 118 2.76 -4.01 -34.27
C ALA A 118 2.29 -5.22 -35.10
N SER A 119 2.02 -4.99 -36.39
CA SER A 119 1.60 -6.07 -37.30
C SER A 119 2.68 -7.17 -37.37
N GLY A 120 2.30 -8.42 -37.10
CA GLY A 120 3.20 -9.58 -37.10
C GLY A 120 4.13 -9.69 -35.88
N GLU A 121 4.05 -8.77 -34.93
CA GLU A 121 4.79 -8.86 -33.66
C GLU A 121 4.03 -9.75 -32.67
N SER A 122 4.75 -10.56 -31.89
CA SER A 122 4.16 -11.39 -30.83
C SER A 122 4.26 -10.71 -29.46
N ALA A 123 3.28 -10.98 -28.58
CA ALA A 123 3.29 -10.48 -27.20
C ALA A 123 4.56 -10.89 -26.44
N ALA A 124 5.06 -12.11 -26.66
CA ALA A 124 6.28 -12.60 -26.02
C ALA A 124 7.51 -11.82 -26.48
N THR A 125 7.64 -11.56 -27.79
CA THR A 125 8.76 -10.77 -28.34
C THR A 125 8.73 -9.33 -27.83
N ARG A 126 7.55 -8.72 -27.76
CA ARG A 126 7.37 -7.36 -27.22
C ARG A 126 7.74 -7.30 -25.75
N PHE A 127 7.22 -8.22 -24.95
CA PHE A 127 7.47 -8.30 -23.52
C PHE A 127 8.94 -8.58 -23.18
N ALA A 128 9.63 -9.38 -24.01
CA ALA A 128 11.06 -9.65 -23.82
C ALA A 128 11.97 -8.45 -24.17
N ARG A 129 11.58 -7.62 -25.15
CA ARG A 129 12.40 -6.51 -25.66
C ARG A 129 12.14 -5.19 -24.93
N ASP A 130 10.88 -4.90 -24.67
CA ASP A 130 10.44 -3.61 -24.13
C ASP A 130 10.20 -3.73 -22.63
N HIS A 131 10.33 -2.63 -21.88
CA HIS A 131 10.01 -2.61 -20.45
C HIS A 131 8.50 -2.51 -20.27
N ILE A 132 7.82 -3.66 -20.37
CA ILE A 132 6.37 -3.82 -20.19
C ILE A 132 6.13 -4.60 -18.89
N ASP A 133 5.22 -4.11 -18.05
CA ASP A 133 5.00 -4.68 -16.72
C ASP A 133 4.21 -6.00 -16.78
N LEU A 134 3.23 -6.09 -17.67
CA LEU A 134 2.30 -7.22 -17.79
C LEU A 134 2.17 -7.73 -19.23
N ALA A 135 2.04 -9.05 -19.40
CA ALA A 135 1.74 -9.64 -20.70
C ALA A 135 0.85 -10.89 -20.61
N ILE A 136 -0.02 -11.09 -21.61
CA ILE A 136 -0.70 -12.38 -21.78
C ILE A 136 0.12 -13.22 -22.75
N LEU A 137 0.78 -14.25 -22.23
CA LEU A 137 1.68 -15.11 -22.99
C LEU A 137 1.15 -16.54 -23.04
N ARG A 138 1.48 -17.24 -24.12
CA ARG A 138 1.24 -18.69 -24.23
C ARG A 138 2.51 -19.42 -23.82
N THR A 139 2.34 -20.55 -23.15
CA THR A 139 3.39 -21.37 -22.54
C THR A 139 4.41 -21.96 -23.51
N ASP A 140 4.06 -22.12 -24.80
CA ASP A 140 4.98 -22.53 -25.86
C ASP A 140 5.79 -21.37 -26.47
N ALA A 141 5.55 -20.13 -26.05
CA ALA A 141 6.34 -19.00 -26.49
C ALA A 141 7.69 -18.97 -25.78
N HIS A 142 8.66 -18.24 -26.33
CA HIS A 142 9.90 -17.97 -25.62
C HIS A 142 9.62 -17.01 -24.45
N ILE A 143 9.48 -17.57 -23.25
CA ILE A 143 9.22 -16.82 -22.02
C ILE A 143 10.55 -16.26 -21.51
N PRO A 144 10.70 -14.93 -21.34
CA PRO A 144 11.93 -14.35 -20.83
C PRO A 144 12.14 -14.69 -19.35
N SER A 145 13.39 -14.71 -18.89
CA SER A 145 13.76 -15.10 -17.52
C SER A 145 13.21 -14.18 -16.43
N HIS A 146 12.83 -12.95 -16.77
CA HIS A 146 12.19 -11.98 -15.87
C HIS A 146 10.67 -12.11 -15.84
N ALA A 147 10.08 -12.99 -16.64
CA ALA A 147 8.64 -13.25 -16.59
C ALA A 147 8.30 -14.07 -15.34
N ARG A 148 7.22 -13.68 -14.67
CA ARG A 148 6.67 -14.38 -13.52
C ARG A 148 5.18 -14.63 -13.73
N SER A 149 4.72 -15.85 -13.46
CA SER A 149 3.31 -16.22 -13.59
C SER A 149 2.47 -15.50 -12.54
N VAL A 150 1.33 -14.94 -12.95
CA VAL A 150 0.36 -14.27 -12.07
C VAL A 150 -0.95 -15.03 -12.02
N ALA A 151 -1.50 -15.43 -13.17
CA ALA A 151 -2.74 -16.19 -13.22
C ALA A 151 -2.83 -16.97 -14.53
N VAL A 152 -3.38 -18.19 -14.48
CA VAL A 152 -3.72 -18.93 -15.69
C VAL A 152 -5.09 -18.44 -16.16
N LEU A 153 -5.15 -17.91 -17.37
CA LEU A 153 -6.36 -17.30 -17.92
C LEU A 153 -7.17 -18.28 -18.76
N GLU A 154 -6.51 -19.21 -19.45
CA GLU A 154 -7.19 -20.10 -20.40
C GLU A 154 -6.31 -21.31 -20.72
N HIS A 155 -6.94 -22.47 -20.91
CA HIS A 155 -6.31 -23.67 -21.47
C HIS A 155 -6.69 -23.80 -22.96
N GLU A 156 -5.70 -24.00 -23.82
CA GLU A 156 -5.86 -24.32 -25.25
C GLU A 156 -5.56 -25.80 -25.45
N VAL A 157 -6.61 -26.63 -25.51
CA VAL A 157 -6.48 -28.08 -25.69
C VAL A 157 -6.18 -28.44 -27.14
N LEU A 158 -5.33 -29.45 -27.33
CA LEU A 158 -5.11 -30.05 -28.64
C LEU A 158 -6.27 -30.97 -29.00
N LEU A 159 -6.97 -30.62 -30.07
CA LEU A 159 -7.99 -31.46 -30.70
C LEU A 159 -7.39 -32.16 -31.91
N ILE A 160 -7.50 -33.49 -31.95
CA ILE A 160 -7.17 -34.31 -33.12
C ILE A 160 -8.47 -34.89 -33.66
N ILE A 161 -8.94 -34.35 -34.78
CA ILE A 161 -10.26 -34.64 -35.34
C ILE A 161 -10.13 -35.41 -36.64
N ALA A 162 -10.91 -36.48 -36.81
CA ALA A 162 -11.08 -37.17 -38.09
C ALA A 162 -12.55 -37.43 -38.44
N ALA A 163 -12.78 -37.83 -39.68
CA ALA A 163 -14.09 -38.31 -40.11
C ALA A 163 -14.51 -39.55 -39.29
N ARG A 164 -15.82 -39.69 -39.01
CA ARG A 164 -16.41 -40.75 -38.16
C ARG A 164 -16.03 -42.19 -38.53
N THR A 165 -15.74 -42.44 -39.81
CA THR A 165 -15.34 -43.78 -40.31
C THR A 165 -13.95 -44.19 -39.85
N THR A 166 -13.15 -43.24 -39.38
CA THR A 166 -11.78 -43.48 -38.97
C THR A 166 -11.78 -43.86 -37.50
N ARG A 167 -11.50 -45.14 -37.22
CA ARG A 167 -11.21 -45.64 -35.87
C ARG A 167 -9.71 -45.86 -35.79
N LEU A 168 -9.06 -45.16 -34.87
CA LEU A 168 -7.67 -45.38 -34.52
C LEU A 168 -7.62 -45.54 -33.01
N PRO A 169 -7.25 -46.72 -32.51
CA PRO A 169 -7.14 -46.94 -31.08
C PRO A 169 -5.90 -46.26 -30.48
N ASP A 170 -4.95 -45.79 -31.31
CA ASP A 170 -3.65 -45.29 -30.85
C ASP A 170 -3.05 -44.21 -31.77
N VAL A 171 -2.22 -43.35 -31.18
CA VAL A 171 -1.50 -42.22 -31.82
C VAL A 171 -0.58 -42.70 -32.94
N SER A 172 -0.01 -43.90 -32.79
CA SER A 172 0.82 -44.58 -33.81
C SER A 172 0.17 -44.63 -35.19
N ALA A 173 -1.15 -44.60 -35.24
CA ALA A 173 -1.90 -44.77 -36.45
C ALA A 173 -2.08 -43.45 -37.25
N LEU A 174 -1.54 -42.33 -36.73
CA LEU A 174 -1.26 -41.10 -37.50
C LEU A 174 -0.11 -41.29 -38.52
N ARG A 175 0.72 -42.34 -38.37
CA ARG A 175 1.88 -42.59 -39.24
C ARG A 175 1.47 -42.75 -40.71
N GLY A 176 2.07 -41.94 -41.58
CA GLY A 176 1.82 -41.97 -43.02
C GLY A 176 0.48 -41.34 -43.45
N LYS A 177 -0.21 -40.64 -42.54
CA LYS A 177 -1.49 -39.96 -42.80
C LYS A 177 -1.29 -38.48 -43.14
N LYS A 178 -2.25 -37.91 -43.86
CA LYS A 178 -2.24 -36.48 -44.21
C LYS A 178 -2.81 -35.65 -43.06
N LEU A 179 -1.99 -34.80 -42.46
CA LEU A 179 -2.36 -33.99 -41.31
C LEU A 179 -2.52 -32.52 -41.70
N ALA A 180 -3.69 -31.95 -41.41
CA ALA A 180 -3.93 -30.51 -41.49
C ALA A 180 -3.75 -29.88 -40.12
N ILE A 181 -2.98 -28.81 -40.02
CA ILE A 181 -2.78 -28.08 -38.76
C ILE A 181 -3.44 -26.71 -38.89
N LEU A 182 -4.40 -26.41 -38.02
CA LEU A 182 -4.98 -25.07 -37.97
C LEU A 182 -4.04 -24.12 -37.21
N GLY A 183 -3.59 -23.08 -37.88
CA GLY A 183 -2.65 -22.09 -37.33
C GLY A 183 -2.40 -20.90 -38.25
N GLN A 184 -1.73 -19.88 -37.74
CA GLN A 184 -1.33 -18.70 -38.51
C GLN A 184 0.18 -18.65 -38.78
N ASP A 185 1.00 -18.94 -37.76
CA ASP A 185 2.43 -18.57 -37.78
C ASP A 185 3.39 -19.78 -37.68
N GLY A 186 2.96 -20.97 -38.08
CA GLY A 186 3.78 -22.20 -38.04
C GLY A 186 4.17 -22.70 -36.64
N ARG A 187 3.95 -21.92 -35.58
CA ARG A 187 4.24 -22.31 -34.18
C ARG A 187 3.53 -23.60 -33.77
N ASN A 188 2.23 -23.71 -34.09
CA ASN A 188 1.46 -24.92 -33.85
C ASN A 188 2.04 -26.13 -34.62
N GLU A 189 2.57 -25.90 -35.82
CA GLU A 189 3.20 -26.95 -36.61
C GLU A 189 4.52 -27.43 -36.02
N SER A 190 5.36 -26.50 -35.54
CA SER A 190 6.59 -26.86 -34.82
C SER A 190 6.30 -27.70 -33.59
N LEU A 191 5.32 -27.30 -32.78
CA LEU A 191 4.95 -28.04 -31.57
C LEU A 191 4.36 -29.42 -31.89
N ILE A 192 3.48 -29.51 -32.89
CA ILE A 192 2.92 -30.81 -33.31
C ILE A 192 4.01 -31.74 -33.85
N ARG A 193 5.02 -31.22 -34.58
CA ARG A 193 6.16 -32.02 -35.01
C ARG A 193 6.94 -32.59 -33.82
N GLN A 194 7.17 -31.78 -32.78
CA GLN A 194 7.82 -32.26 -31.55
C GLN A 194 6.99 -33.33 -30.84
N ILE A 195 5.66 -33.16 -30.77
CA ILE A 195 4.76 -34.19 -30.21
C ILE A 195 4.84 -35.48 -31.02
N LEU A 196 4.81 -35.42 -32.35
CA LEU A 196 4.90 -36.61 -33.21
C LEU A 196 6.26 -37.33 -33.07
N ASP A 197 7.34 -36.58 -32.90
CA ASP A 197 8.69 -37.12 -32.69
C ASP A 197 8.77 -37.96 -31.41
N LEU A 198 8.04 -37.56 -30.34
CA LEU A 198 7.95 -38.35 -29.10
C LEU A 198 7.31 -39.73 -29.27
N TYR A 199 6.53 -39.92 -30.35
CA TYR A 199 5.87 -41.17 -30.72
C TYR A 199 6.62 -41.92 -31.83
N ASP A 200 7.86 -41.52 -32.16
CA ASP A 200 8.63 -42.05 -33.28
C ASP A 200 7.83 -42.00 -34.61
N ILE A 201 7.06 -40.92 -34.80
CA ILE A 201 6.30 -40.67 -36.03
C ILE A 201 7.08 -39.66 -36.87
N ASP A 202 7.73 -40.18 -37.92
CA ASP A 202 8.52 -39.36 -38.84
C ASP A 202 7.62 -38.41 -39.64
N ALA A 203 7.81 -37.10 -39.40
CA ALA A 203 7.12 -36.02 -40.08
C ALA A 203 7.48 -35.90 -41.59
N THR A 204 8.51 -36.59 -42.07
CA THR A 204 8.82 -36.68 -43.51
C THR A 204 7.91 -37.68 -44.23
N THR A 205 7.48 -38.74 -43.53
CA THR A 205 6.56 -39.76 -44.06
C THR A 205 5.09 -39.38 -43.86
N THR A 206 4.83 -38.49 -42.92
CA THR A 206 3.50 -38.01 -42.55
C THR A 206 3.36 -36.57 -43.05
N PRO A 207 2.70 -36.30 -44.19
CA PRO A 207 2.66 -34.95 -44.74
C PRO A 207 1.83 -34.01 -43.84
N LEU A 208 2.51 -33.03 -43.23
CA LEU A 208 1.92 -31.94 -42.44
C LEU A 208 1.74 -30.70 -43.31
N ARG A 209 0.59 -30.04 -43.19
CA ARG A 209 0.35 -28.74 -43.83
C ARG A 209 -0.42 -27.82 -42.90
N THR A 210 0.14 -26.65 -42.65
CA THR A 210 -0.59 -25.58 -41.95
C THR A 210 -1.65 -24.97 -42.85
N VAL A 211 -2.83 -24.75 -42.27
CA VAL A 211 -4.03 -24.22 -42.90
C VAL A 211 -4.56 -23.05 -42.05
N PRO A 212 -5.07 -21.97 -42.65
CA PRO A 212 -5.58 -20.82 -41.89
C PRO A 212 -6.69 -21.20 -40.91
N VAL A 213 -6.67 -20.58 -39.72
CA VAL A 213 -7.60 -20.83 -38.60
C VAL A 213 -9.09 -20.68 -38.95
N GLY A 214 -9.43 -19.90 -39.98
CA GLY A 214 -10.82 -19.75 -40.47
C GLY A 214 -11.30 -20.86 -41.42
N SER A 215 -10.48 -21.87 -41.69
CA SER A 215 -10.82 -22.94 -42.61
C SER A 215 -11.78 -23.94 -41.98
N ARG A 216 -12.80 -24.33 -42.73
CA ARG A 216 -13.84 -25.25 -42.27
C ARG A 216 -13.30 -26.67 -42.13
N ILE A 217 -13.45 -27.26 -40.95
CA ILE A 217 -12.97 -28.62 -40.64
C ILE A 217 -13.62 -29.66 -41.57
N ASP A 218 -14.91 -29.51 -41.87
CA ASP A 218 -15.64 -30.38 -42.80
C ASP A 218 -15.10 -30.34 -44.24
N ASP A 219 -14.52 -29.22 -44.68
CA ASP A 219 -13.89 -29.13 -46.01
C ASP A 219 -12.47 -29.72 -46.04
N LEU A 220 -11.81 -29.80 -44.89
CA LEU A 220 -10.47 -30.39 -44.77
C LEU A 220 -10.55 -31.92 -44.69
N LEU A 221 -11.57 -32.46 -44.04
CA LEU A 221 -11.79 -33.90 -43.87
C LEU A 221 -12.55 -34.56 -45.04
N LYS A 222 -12.69 -33.88 -46.19
CA LYS A 222 -13.24 -34.50 -47.40
C LYS A 222 -12.30 -35.62 -47.89
N PRO A 223 -12.84 -36.72 -48.44
CA PRO A 223 -12.03 -37.84 -48.92
C PRO A 223 -10.88 -37.40 -49.83
N GLY A 224 -9.67 -37.87 -49.55
CA GLY A 224 -8.46 -37.62 -50.34
C GLY A 224 -7.69 -36.33 -49.99
N ARG A 225 -8.27 -35.42 -49.18
CA ARG A 225 -7.66 -34.12 -48.84
C ARG A 225 -6.74 -34.23 -47.63
N PHE A 226 -7.30 -34.46 -46.45
CA PHE A 226 -6.60 -34.74 -45.20
C PHE A 226 -7.33 -35.82 -44.43
N ASP A 227 -6.56 -36.65 -43.70
CA ASP A 227 -7.09 -37.71 -42.86
C ASP A 227 -7.44 -37.16 -41.46
N PHE A 228 -6.66 -36.20 -40.96
CA PHE A 228 -6.84 -35.57 -39.65
C PHE A 228 -6.69 -34.06 -39.70
N VAL A 229 -7.40 -33.38 -38.80
CA VAL A 229 -7.25 -31.97 -38.50
C VAL A 229 -6.81 -31.83 -37.05
N LEU A 230 -5.66 -31.19 -36.84
CA LEU A 230 -5.09 -30.89 -35.53
C LEU A 230 -5.22 -29.40 -35.25
N SER A 231 -5.74 -29.05 -34.08
CA SER A 231 -5.91 -27.64 -33.69
C SER A 231 -5.87 -27.46 -32.18
N PHE A 232 -5.11 -26.46 -31.73
CA PHE A 232 -5.24 -25.94 -30.37
C PHE A 232 -6.46 -25.04 -30.30
N LYS A 233 -7.39 -25.31 -29.38
CA LYS A 233 -8.63 -24.56 -29.22
C LYS A 233 -8.83 -24.20 -27.74
N PRO A 234 -9.19 -22.94 -27.42
CA PRO A 234 -9.54 -22.55 -26.06
C PRO A 234 -10.69 -23.40 -25.51
N VAL A 235 -10.58 -23.88 -24.27
CA VAL A 235 -11.65 -24.62 -23.60
C VAL A 235 -12.92 -23.75 -23.52
N SER A 236 -12.78 -22.45 -23.28
CA SER A 236 -13.90 -21.49 -23.30
C SER A 236 -14.67 -21.43 -24.62
N GLU A 237 -13.97 -21.57 -25.75
CA GLU A 237 -14.57 -21.62 -27.09
C GLU A 237 -15.27 -22.96 -27.30
N ILE A 238 -14.65 -24.07 -26.89
CA ILE A 238 -15.23 -25.40 -27.03
C ILE A 238 -16.54 -25.51 -26.23
N ALA A 239 -16.52 -25.11 -24.95
CA ALA A 239 -17.66 -25.24 -24.05
C ALA A 239 -18.88 -24.41 -24.47
N THR A 240 -18.68 -23.29 -25.17
CA THR A 240 -19.77 -22.35 -25.51
C THR A 240 -20.13 -22.38 -27.00
N SER A 241 -19.21 -22.76 -27.88
CA SER A 241 -19.43 -22.62 -29.32
C SER A 241 -20.42 -23.65 -29.86
N ARG A 242 -21.28 -23.22 -30.78
CA ARG A 242 -22.09 -24.12 -31.60
C ARG A 242 -21.34 -24.69 -32.79
N GLU A 243 -20.06 -24.34 -32.95
CA GLU A 243 -19.26 -24.73 -34.11
C GLU A 243 -19.15 -26.24 -34.19
N PHE A 244 -18.73 -26.90 -33.10
CA PHE A 244 -18.57 -28.35 -33.04
C PHE A 244 -19.90 -29.11 -33.11
N ASN A 245 -20.95 -28.61 -32.45
CA ASN A 245 -22.31 -29.12 -32.62
C ASN A 245 -22.76 -29.08 -34.10
N SER A 246 -22.52 -27.95 -34.78
CA SER A 246 -22.85 -27.79 -36.19
C SER A 246 -21.99 -28.68 -37.10
N LEU A 247 -20.73 -28.89 -36.75
CA LEU A 247 -19.82 -29.80 -37.44
C LEU A 247 -20.31 -31.25 -37.31
N ALA A 248 -20.69 -31.68 -36.09
CA ALA A 248 -21.24 -33.00 -35.83
C ALA A 248 -22.50 -33.26 -36.66
N LEU A 249 -23.41 -32.30 -36.76
CA LEU A 249 -24.61 -32.42 -37.61
C LEU A 249 -24.26 -32.52 -39.11
N ARG A 250 -23.34 -31.68 -39.60
CA ARG A 250 -22.94 -31.68 -41.02
C ARG A 250 -22.21 -32.96 -41.43
N MET A 251 -21.36 -33.49 -40.56
CA MET A 251 -20.56 -34.69 -40.83
C MET A 251 -21.23 -35.99 -40.39
N LYS A 252 -22.43 -35.93 -39.78
CA LYS A 252 -23.11 -37.06 -39.14
C LYS A 252 -22.25 -37.73 -38.05
N GLY A 253 -21.56 -36.89 -37.28
CA GLY A 253 -20.57 -37.23 -36.26
C GLY A 253 -19.12 -37.12 -36.76
N PHE A 254 -18.18 -37.01 -35.82
CA PHE A 254 -16.74 -37.05 -36.06
C PHE A 254 -16.05 -37.79 -34.90
N SER A 255 -14.82 -38.25 -35.12
CA SER A 255 -14.01 -38.93 -34.10
C SER A 255 -13.00 -37.93 -33.52
N LEU A 256 -12.88 -37.91 -32.19
CA LEU A 256 -11.83 -37.20 -31.47
C LEU A 256 -10.79 -38.23 -30.99
N PHE A 257 -9.51 -37.94 -31.20
CA PHE A 257 -8.42 -38.80 -30.74
C PHE A 257 -7.73 -38.17 -29.54
N GLY A 258 -7.53 -38.99 -28.51
CA GLY A 258 -6.77 -38.62 -27.33
C GLY A 258 -5.28 -38.85 -27.48
N LEU A 259 -4.55 -38.23 -26.57
CA LEU A 259 -3.13 -38.40 -26.32
C LEU A 259 -2.99 -38.88 -24.86
N PRO A 260 -2.95 -40.19 -24.61
CA PRO A 260 -2.99 -40.74 -23.24
C PRO A 260 -1.73 -40.40 -22.43
N ASP A 261 -0.59 -40.18 -23.08
CA ASP A 261 0.70 -39.94 -22.41
C ASP A 261 0.93 -38.47 -22.02
N GLY A 262 -0.14 -37.71 -21.72
CA GLY A 262 -0.07 -36.28 -21.42
C GLY A 262 0.94 -35.93 -20.32
N ALA A 263 0.96 -36.69 -19.22
CA ALA A 263 1.90 -36.48 -18.11
C ALA A 263 3.38 -36.73 -18.49
N ALA A 264 3.63 -37.65 -19.44
CA ALA A 264 4.97 -37.86 -19.96
C ALA A 264 5.40 -36.73 -20.91
N MET A 265 4.44 -36.18 -21.68
CA MET A 265 4.68 -35.05 -22.58
C MET A 265 5.00 -33.78 -21.82
N GLU A 266 4.28 -33.48 -20.76
CA GLU A 266 4.55 -32.32 -19.88
C GLU A 266 6.00 -32.31 -19.37
N ARG A 267 6.56 -33.48 -19.04
CA ARG A 267 7.96 -33.61 -18.59
C ARG A 267 8.99 -33.47 -19.72
N LYS A 268 8.63 -33.84 -20.95
CA LYS A 268 9.54 -33.83 -22.10
C LYS A 268 9.51 -32.51 -22.88
N LEU A 269 8.35 -31.85 -22.91
CA LEU A 269 8.08 -30.65 -23.69
C LEU A 269 7.60 -29.55 -22.73
N PRO A 270 8.51 -28.67 -22.29
CA PRO A 270 8.16 -27.55 -21.42
C PRO A 270 7.02 -26.70 -21.99
N GLY A 271 6.03 -26.39 -21.16
CA GLY A 271 4.88 -25.58 -21.54
C GLY A 271 3.67 -26.37 -22.07
N LEU A 272 3.79 -27.69 -22.26
CA LEU A 272 2.61 -28.56 -22.40
C LEU A 272 2.16 -29.05 -21.03
N TYR A 273 0.84 -29.16 -20.87
CA TYR A 273 0.20 -29.64 -19.65
C TYR A 273 -0.74 -30.80 -20.01
N ALA A 274 -0.82 -31.81 -19.14
CA ALA A 274 -1.82 -32.85 -19.30
C ALA A 274 -3.23 -32.28 -19.07
N GLU A 275 -4.18 -32.65 -19.92
CA GLU A 275 -5.56 -32.16 -19.82
C GLU A 275 -6.56 -33.26 -20.22
N VAL A 276 -7.80 -33.20 -19.72
CA VAL A 276 -8.84 -34.17 -20.06
C VAL A 276 -10.02 -33.46 -20.70
N ILE A 277 -10.43 -33.93 -21.87
CA ILE A 277 -11.66 -33.47 -22.54
C ILE A 277 -12.79 -34.37 -22.07
N GLU A 278 -13.69 -33.80 -21.27
CA GLU A 278 -14.86 -34.50 -20.74
C GLU A 278 -15.82 -34.97 -21.85
N ALA A 279 -16.49 -36.08 -21.59
CA ALA A 279 -17.51 -36.62 -22.48
C ALA A 279 -18.60 -35.58 -22.82
N GLY A 280 -18.88 -35.41 -24.11
CA GLY A 280 -19.91 -34.49 -24.61
C GLY A 280 -19.53 -33.02 -24.65
N LEU A 281 -18.29 -32.65 -24.26
CA LEU A 281 -17.86 -31.24 -24.21
C LEU A 281 -17.92 -30.54 -25.58
N LEU A 282 -17.60 -31.23 -26.68
CA LEU A 282 -17.63 -30.66 -28.03
C LEU A 282 -19.04 -30.71 -28.64
N SER A 283 -19.80 -31.77 -28.35
CA SER A 283 -21.17 -31.93 -28.84
C SER A 283 -21.97 -32.80 -27.89
N GLY A 284 -23.19 -32.36 -27.55
CA GLY A 284 -24.06 -33.11 -26.63
C GLY A 284 -24.90 -34.21 -27.32
N SER A 285 -25.19 -34.08 -28.61
CA SER A 285 -25.94 -35.09 -29.37
C SER A 285 -25.55 -35.08 -30.86
N PRO A 286 -24.76 -36.07 -31.32
CA PRO A 286 -24.15 -37.15 -30.54
C PRO A 286 -23.15 -36.61 -29.51
N ALA A 287 -22.99 -37.32 -28.38
CA ALA A 287 -21.98 -37.02 -27.37
C ALA A 287 -20.57 -37.16 -27.97
N ILE A 288 -19.83 -36.06 -28.08
CA ILE A 288 -18.46 -36.03 -28.59
C ILE A 288 -17.58 -35.22 -27.61
N PRO A 289 -16.50 -35.81 -27.08
CA PRO A 289 -16.17 -37.23 -27.15
C PRO A 289 -17.23 -38.10 -26.45
N ALA A 290 -17.26 -39.40 -26.74
CA ALA A 290 -18.23 -40.31 -26.11
C ALA A 290 -17.86 -40.66 -24.66
N GLU A 291 -16.58 -40.57 -24.33
CA GLU A 291 -15.97 -40.80 -23.03
C GLU A 291 -14.85 -39.78 -22.80
N ASP A 292 -14.43 -39.61 -21.55
CA ASP A 292 -13.36 -38.69 -21.20
C ASP A 292 -12.08 -39.04 -21.96
N THR A 293 -11.54 -38.06 -22.68
CA THR A 293 -10.43 -38.25 -23.60
C THR A 293 -9.24 -37.42 -23.12
N SER A 294 -8.19 -38.09 -22.64
CA SER A 294 -6.93 -37.43 -22.27
C SER A 294 -6.28 -36.79 -23.49
N THR A 295 -5.74 -35.59 -23.32
CA THR A 295 -5.01 -34.83 -24.32
C THR A 295 -3.91 -34.00 -23.66
N VAL A 296 -3.28 -33.12 -24.44
CA VAL A 296 -2.39 -32.07 -23.95
C VAL A 296 -2.99 -30.69 -24.21
N ALA A 297 -2.64 -29.74 -23.35
CA ALA A 297 -3.03 -28.35 -23.47
C ALA A 297 -1.84 -27.41 -23.38
N LEU A 298 -2.00 -26.23 -23.96
CA LEU A 298 -1.16 -25.06 -23.71
C LEU A 298 -1.92 -24.10 -22.81
N GLN A 299 -1.25 -23.44 -21.89
CA GLN A 299 -1.87 -22.40 -21.08
C GLN A 299 -1.60 -21.01 -21.64
N LYS A 300 -2.59 -20.12 -21.53
CA LYS A 300 -2.42 -18.66 -21.64
C LYS A 300 -2.36 -18.08 -20.24
N ILE A 301 -1.23 -17.48 -19.92
CA ILE A 301 -0.91 -17.01 -18.58
C ILE A 301 -0.79 -15.49 -18.62
N LEU A 302 -1.41 -14.83 -17.65
CA LEU A 302 -1.07 -13.45 -17.31
C LEU A 302 0.28 -13.48 -16.59
N MET A 303 1.29 -12.89 -17.19
CA MET A 303 2.63 -12.78 -16.64
C MET A 303 2.92 -11.33 -16.25
N ALA A 304 3.66 -11.17 -15.17
CA ALA A 304 4.25 -9.92 -14.75
C ALA A 304 5.77 -9.98 -14.89
N ARG A 305 6.40 -8.81 -15.01
CA ARG A 305 7.85 -8.69 -14.81
C ARG A 305 8.19 -8.95 -13.34
N ASP A 306 9.40 -9.43 -13.09
CA ASP A 306 9.89 -9.78 -11.75
C ASP A 306 10.10 -8.57 -10.81
N ASP A 307 10.21 -7.36 -11.34
CA ASP A 307 10.36 -6.13 -10.56
C ASP A 307 9.04 -5.37 -10.33
N VAL A 308 7.92 -5.89 -10.84
CA VAL A 308 6.61 -5.31 -10.53
C VAL A 308 6.36 -5.49 -9.03
N ARG A 309 5.85 -4.46 -8.36
CA ARG A 309 5.68 -4.50 -6.90
C ARG A 309 4.70 -5.62 -6.51
N GLU A 310 5.09 -6.40 -5.52
CA GLU A 310 4.31 -7.51 -4.96
C GLU A 310 2.88 -7.10 -4.62
N HIS A 311 2.74 -5.95 -3.94
CA HIS A 311 1.44 -5.38 -3.59
C HIS A 311 0.55 -5.12 -4.81
N ASP A 312 1.09 -4.56 -5.91
CA ASP A 312 0.31 -4.26 -7.11
C ASP A 312 -0.17 -5.55 -7.79
N VAL A 313 0.66 -6.59 -7.84
CA VAL A 313 0.28 -7.90 -8.39
C VAL A 313 -0.77 -8.59 -7.52
N ALA A 314 -0.61 -8.54 -6.19
CA ALA A 314 -1.58 -9.12 -5.26
C ALA A 314 -2.94 -8.40 -5.34
N GLU A 315 -2.96 -7.06 -5.44
CA GLU A 315 -4.18 -6.28 -5.65
C GLU A 315 -4.82 -6.59 -7.02
N LEU A 316 -4.01 -6.70 -8.08
CA LEU A 316 -4.48 -7.07 -9.42
C LEU A 316 -5.12 -8.46 -9.42
N MET A 317 -4.52 -9.45 -8.75
CA MET A 317 -5.10 -10.78 -8.61
C MET A 317 -6.42 -10.75 -7.84
N ARG A 318 -6.47 -10.10 -6.67
CA ARG A 318 -7.73 -9.92 -5.92
C ARG A 318 -8.81 -9.35 -6.83
N PHE A 319 -8.47 -8.30 -7.58
CA PHE A 319 -9.39 -7.70 -8.53
C PHE A 319 -9.86 -8.67 -9.62
N ILE A 320 -8.95 -9.42 -10.24
CA ILE A 320 -9.30 -10.39 -11.29
C ILE A 320 -10.24 -11.47 -10.73
N PHE A 321 -9.92 -12.02 -9.56
CA PHE A 321 -10.67 -13.13 -8.96
C PHE A 321 -12.02 -12.69 -8.38
N ASP A 322 -12.13 -11.47 -7.86
CA ASP A 322 -13.41 -10.89 -7.40
C ASP A 322 -14.34 -10.53 -8.57
N ASN A 323 -13.79 -10.33 -9.77
CA ASN A 323 -14.51 -9.83 -10.94
C ASN A 323 -14.46 -10.78 -12.16
N LYS A 324 -14.25 -12.09 -11.93
CA LYS A 324 -14.12 -13.08 -13.01
C LYS A 324 -15.25 -12.98 -14.04
N ALA A 325 -16.49 -12.90 -13.59
CA ALA A 325 -17.68 -12.86 -14.44
C ALA A 325 -17.70 -11.66 -15.40
N ASP A 326 -17.22 -10.50 -14.96
CA ASP A 326 -17.17 -9.27 -15.77
C ASP A 326 -15.99 -9.28 -16.77
N LEU A 327 -14.94 -10.04 -16.45
CA LEU A 327 -13.72 -10.15 -17.25
C LEU A 327 -13.80 -11.18 -18.38
N VAL A 328 -14.63 -12.22 -18.24
CA VAL A 328 -14.82 -13.26 -19.26
C VAL A 328 -15.14 -12.62 -20.61
N VAL A 329 -14.46 -13.04 -21.69
CA VAL A 329 -14.85 -12.72 -23.06
C VAL A 329 -15.78 -13.82 -23.56
N PRO A 330 -17.11 -13.59 -23.66
CA PRO A 330 -18.08 -14.66 -23.81
C PRO A 330 -17.78 -15.57 -25.02
N GLY A 331 -17.67 -16.87 -24.75
CA GLY A 331 -17.40 -17.91 -25.74
C GLY A 331 -16.07 -17.79 -26.48
N ARG A 332 -15.08 -17.08 -25.91
CA ARG A 332 -13.78 -16.88 -26.56
C ARG A 332 -12.57 -16.96 -25.64
N PHE A 333 -12.65 -16.43 -24.41
CA PHE A 333 -11.48 -16.37 -23.53
C PHE A 333 -11.85 -16.15 -22.06
N ALA A 334 -11.03 -16.69 -21.17
CA ALA A 334 -11.05 -16.45 -19.73
C ALA A 334 -12.34 -16.86 -19.03
N SER A 335 -12.98 -17.95 -19.47
CA SER A 335 -14.12 -18.53 -18.75
C SER A 335 -13.72 -19.29 -17.49
N HIS A 336 -12.46 -19.75 -17.42
CA HIS A 336 -11.92 -20.49 -16.29
C HIS A 336 -10.56 -19.89 -15.89
N ILE A 337 -10.60 -18.86 -15.05
CA ILE A 337 -9.38 -18.20 -14.53
C ILE A 337 -8.96 -18.92 -13.25
N GLU A 338 -7.71 -19.38 -13.23
CA GLU A 338 -7.11 -20.18 -12.16
C GLU A 338 -5.88 -19.49 -11.56
N PRO A 339 -5.59 -19.73 -10.27
CA PRO A 339 -4.34 -19.28 -9.68
C PRO A 339 -3.16 -19.98 -10.37
N PRO A 340 -1.96 -19.36 -10.35
CA PRO A 340 -0.78 -19.98 -10.90
C PRO A 340 -0.33 -21.14 -10.00
N ASP A 341 0.34 -22.12 -10.60
CA ASP A 341 0.98 -23.21 -9.87
C ASP A 341 2.19 -22.70 -9.08
N ILE A 342 2.10 -22.75 -7.74
CA ILE A 342 3.11 -22.27 -6.80
C ILE A 342 4.18 -23.32 -6.46
N ASP A 343 4.13 -24.50 -7.07
CA ASP A 343 5.10 -25.55 -6.81
C ASP A 343 6.50 -25.16 -7.30
N LYS A 344 7.52 -25.58 -6.54
CA LYS A 344 8.94 -25.26 -6.83
C LYS A 344 9.44 -25.89 -8.12
N ASP A 345 8.79 -26.96 -8.56
CA ASP A 345 9.13 -27.70 -9.77
C ASP A 345 8.37 -27.17 -11.01
N SER A 346 7.57 -26.11 -10.85
CA SER A 346 6.84 -25.49 -11.96
C SER A 346 7.80 -24.89 -12.99
N ALA A 347 7.50 -25.11 -14.27
CA ALA A 347 8.35 -24.64 -15.39
C ALA A 347 8.48 -23.11 -15.45
N ILE A 348 7.52 -22.38 -14.86
CA ILE A 348 7.46 -20.91 -14.88
C ILE A 348 7.39 -20.43 -13.43
N ALA A 349 8.40 -19.66 -13.01
CA ALA A 349 8.42 -19.07 -11.67
C ALA A 349 7.19 -18.16 -11.45
N VAL A 350 6.57 -18.25 -10.28
CA VAL A 350 5.43 -17.42 -9.88
C VAL A 350 5.90 -16.06 -9.35
N HIS A 351 5.10 -15.03 -9.53
CA HIS A 351 5.37 -13.72 -8.97
C HIS A 351 5.14 -13.73 -7.46
N GLU A 352 6.00 -13.13 -6.65
CA GLU A 352 5.88 -13.14 -5.18
C GLU A 352 4.53 -12.57 -4.69
N GLY A 353 4.05 -11.48 -5.32
CA GLY A 353 2.69 -10.98 -5.07
C GLY A 353 1.55 -11.97 -5.40
N ALA A 354 1.76 -12.88 -6.35
CA ALA A 354 0.80 -13.94 -6.65
C ALA A 354 0.86 -15.09 -5.62
N VAL A 355 2.07 -15.44 -5.19
CA VAL A 355 2.28 -16.34 -4.04
C VAL A 355 1.63 -15.77 -2.78
N GLU A 356 1.76 -14.46 -2.54
CA GLU A 356 1.09 -13.78 -1.44
C GLU A 356 -0.42 -13.91 -1.55
N PHE A 357 -1.03 -13.70 -2.73
CA PHE A 357 -2.47 -13.84 -2.92
C PHE A 357 -2.96 -15.27 -2.63
N VAL A 358 -2.30 -16.28 -3.20
CA VAL A 358 -2.68 -17.69 -2.99
C VAL A 358 -2.53 -18.09 -1.52
N ASN A 359 -1.48 -17.64 -0.84
CA ASN A 359 -1.27 -17.90 0.59
C ASN A 359 -2.11 -16.99 1.51
N SER A 360 -2.59 -15.85 1.01
CA SER A 360 -3.32 -14.84 1.77
C SER A 360 -4.70 -15.27 2.23
N ASP A 361 -5.29 -16.31 1.62
CA ASP A 361 -6.51 -16.94 2.14
C ASP A 361 -6.31 -17.48 3.57
N VAL A 362 -5.05 -17.63 4.03
CA VAL A 362 -4.70 -18.15 5.35
C VAL A 362 -4.25 -17.06 6.34
N LYS A 363 -4.00 -15.81 5.91
CA LYS A 363 -3.42 -14.77 6.79
C LYS A 363 -4.48 -13.97 7.55
N THR A 364 -4.46 -14.07 8.88
CA THR A 364 -5.26 -13.23 9.79
C THR A 364 -4.81 -11.76 9.72
N PHE A 365 -5.73 -10.79 9.87
CA PHE A 365 -5.48 -9.33 9.79
C PHE A 365 -4.20 -8.84 10.49
N PHE A 366 -3.84 -9.43 11.64
CA PHE A 366 -2.65 -9.10 12.41
C PHE A 366 -1.32 -9.42 11.70
N ASP A 367 -1.28 -10.46 10.86
CA ASP A 367 -0.07 -10.88 10.15
C ASP A 367 0.25 -9.95 8.98
N ARG A 368 -0.77 -9.45 8.27
CA ARG A 368 -0.60 -8.53 7.13
C ARG A 368 -0.16 -7.12 7.53
N TYR A 369 -0.62 -6.61 8.68
CA TYR A 369 -0.37 -5.23 9.12
C TYR A 369 0.65 -5.12 10.26
N SER A 370 1.35 -6.21 10.60
CA SER A 370 2.26 -6.25 11.76
C SER A 370 3.34 -5.16 11.69
N ASP A 371 4.01 -5.03 10.54
CA ASP A 371 5.07 -4.02 10.34
C ASP A 371 4.54 -2.58 10.46
N LEU A 372 3.34 -2.32 9.94
CA LEU A 372 2.70 -1.01 10.05
C LEU A 372 2.29 -0.70 11.49
N ILE A 373 1.75 -1.70 12.21
CA ILE A 373 1.39 -1.57 13.63
C ILE A 373 2.63 -1.29 14.48
N TYR A 374 3.73 -2.02 14.26
CA TYR A 374 4.99 -1.78 14.96
C TYR A 374 5.56 -0.39 14.67
N LEU A 375 5.48 0.08 13.42
CA LEU A 375 5.91 1.43 13.06
C LEU A 375 5.08 2.50 13.77
N VAL A 376 3.75 2.37 13.77
CA VAL A 376 2.84 3.30 14.45
C VAL A 376 3.07 3.29 15.96
N MET A 377 3.28 2.12 16.56
CA MET A 377 3.59 1.98 17.99
C MET A 377 4.93 2.64 18.34
N SER A 378 5.95 2.48 17.49
CA SER A 378 7.27 3.08 17.69
C SER A 378 7.21 4.61 17.63
N ILE A 379 6.56 5.16 16.59
CA ILE A 379 6.36 6.61 16.46
C ILE A 379 5.50 7.13 17.62
N GLY A 380 4.43 6.42 17.98
CA GLY A 380 3.56 6.75 19.10
C GLY A 380 4.29 6.80 20.43
N SER A 381 5.23 5.88 20.68
CA SER A 381 6.06 5.85 21.89
C SER A 381 6.97 7.08 22.00
N VAL A 382 7.63 7.46 20.90
CA VAL A 382 8.51 8.63 20.86
C VAL A 382 7.71 9.92 21.07
N VAL A 383 6.59 10.07 20.35
CA VAL A 383 5.72 11.26 20.46
C VAL A 383 5.08 11.35 21.86
N GLY A 384 4.59 10.22 22.40
CA GLY A 384 4.00 10.15 23.73
C GLY A 384 5.00 10.52 24.84
N SER A 385 6.23 10.01 24.75
CA SER A 385 7.30 10.33 25.71
C SER A 385 7.68 11.81 25.67
N LEU A 386 7.80 12.39 24.47
CA LEU A 386 8.10 13.81 24.31
C LEU A 386 6.96 14.69 24.84
N GLY A 387 5.70 14.30 24.56
CA GLY A 387 4.51 14.97 25.07
C GLY A 387 4.44 14.97 26.59
N LEU A 388 4.75 13.84 27.23
CA LEU A 388 4.77 13.73 28.69
C LEU A 388 5.90 14.56 29.32
N ALA A 389 7.11 14.52 28.74
CA ALA A 389 8.25 15.33 29.21
C ALA A 389 7.94 16.84 29.13
N VAL A 390 7.23 17.25 28.09
CA VAL A 390 6.79 18.63 27.94
C VAL A 390 5.67 18.99 28.93
N PHE A 391 4.65 18.13 29.07
CA PHE A 391 3.55 18.34 30.00
C PHE A 391 4.04 18.53 31.44
N THR A 392 4.95 17.66 31.88
CA THR A 392 5.56 17.74 33.22
C THR A 392 6.42 19.00 33.40
N THR A 393 7.09 19.49 32.35
CA THR A 393 7.88 20.73 32.42
C THR A 393 7.01 21.99 32.50
N ILE A 394 5.85 22.02 31.84
CA ILE A 394 4.93 23.19 31.83
C ILE A 394 4.09 23.29 33.12
N THR A 395 3.74 22.14 33.71
CA THR A 395 2.85 22.07 34.89
C THR A 395 3.61 22.19 36.22
N ARG A 396 4.95 22.13 36.20
CA ARG A 396 5.77 22.28 37.41
C ARG A 396 5.81 23.74 37.87
N VAL A 397 4.88 24.10 38.77
CA VAL A 397 4.98 25.34 39.56
C VAL A 397 6.13 25.16 40.55
N ARG A 398 7.19 25.95 40.44
CA ARG A 398 8.29 25.94 41.44
C ARG A 398 7.76 26.62 42.71
N PRO A 399 7.81 25.96 43.89
CA PRO A 399 7.47 26.63 45.15
C PRO A 399 8.45 27.79 45.39
N VAL A 400 7.93 28.90 45.92
CA VAL A 400 8.74 30.05 46.31
C VAL A 400 9.69 29.59 47.42
N LYS A 401 10.97 29.98 47.36
CA LYS A 401 11.95 29.56 48.37
C LYS A 401 11.71 30.36 49.66
N ALA A 402 11.80 29.72 50.82
CA ALA A 402 11.68 30.42 52.11
C ALA A 402 12.73 31.53 52.29
N SER A 403 13.83 31.50 51.52
CA SER A 403 14.87 32.55 51.50
C SER A 403 14.38 33.92 51.05
N ASP A 404 13.30 34.01 50.25
CA ASP A 404 12.79 35.31 49.79
C ASP A 404 12.07 36.05 50.94
N ARG A 405 11.46 35.31 51.88
CA ARG A 405 10.84 35.87 53.11
C ARG A 405 11.84 36.26 54.19
N ALA A 406 13.07 35.75 54.13
CA ALA A 406 14.12 36.12 55.08
C ALA A 406 14.58 37.58 54.89
N HIS A 407 14.44 38.14 53.67
CA HIS A 407 14.68 39.57 53.42
C HIS A 407 13.65 40.47 54.11
N ASP A 408 12.37 40.08 54.10
CA ASP A 408 11.30 40.82 54.77
C ASP A 408 11.52 40.84 56.29
N LEU A 409 11.98 39.72 56.86
CA LEU A 409 12.29 39.61 58.28
C LEU A 409 13.51 40.45 58.68
N MET A 410 14.53 40.56 57.82
CA MET A 410 15.68 41.45 58.04
C MET A 410 15.28 42.93 58.01
N ALA A 411 14.35 43.31 57.14
CA ALA A 411 13.81 44.68 57.09
C ALA A 411 13.01 45.02 58.37
N LEU A 412 12.27 44.05 58.95
CA LEU A 412 11.62 44.23 60.25
C LEU A 412 12.62 44.33 61.41
N LEU A 413 13.74 43.61 61.34
CA LEU A 413 14.80 43.65 62.35
C LEU A 413 15.51 45.02 62.39
N GLU A 414 15.66 45.68 61.24
CA GLU A 414 16.12 47.07 61.17
C GLU A 414 15.10 48.06 61.76
N ARG A 415 13.80 47.86 61.50
CA ARG A 415 12.72 48.67 62.10
C ARG A 415 12.63 48.48 63.62
N LEU A 416 12.83 47.27 64.13
CA LEU A 416 12.92 46.99 65.58
C LEU A 416 14.10 47.72 66.25
N ARG A 417 15.23 47.86 65.54
CA ARG A 417 16.40 48.57 66.06
C ARG A 417 16.20 50.10 66.12
N GLN A 418 15.29 50.65 65.33
CA GLN A 418 15.02 52.10 65.24
C GLN A 418 13.75 52.55 65.98
N ALA A 419 12.99 51.62 66.58
CA ALA A 419 11.77 51.94 67.31
C ALA A 419 12.06 52.65 68.65
N HIS A 420 11.37 53.78 68.89
CA HIS A 420 11.55 54.63 70.07
C HIS A 420 10.33 54.68 71.00
N ASP A 421 9.23 53.99 70.66
CA ASP A 421 7.96 54.00 71.41
C ASP A 421 7.37 52.59 71.53
N ALA A 422 6.65 52.32 72.62
CA ALA A 422 6.06 51.01 72.92
C ALA A 422 5.03 50.57 71.85
N ALA A 423 4.25 51.51 71.32
CA ALA A 423 3.28 51.24 70.26
C ALA A 423 3.94 50.81 68.94
N ALA A 424 5.15 51.31 68.65
CA ALA A 424 5.90 50.92 67.47
C ALA A 424 6.49 49.50 67.60
N LEU A 425 6.83 49.07 68.83
CA LEU A 425 7.28 47.68 69.07
C LEU A 425 6.14 46.67 68.87
N GLU A 426 4.93 46.95 69.39
CA GLU A 426 3.78 46.06 69.26
C GLU A 426 3.33 45.89 67.80
N CYS A 427 3.44 46.96 66.99
CA CYS A 427 3.15 46.90 65.56
C CYS A 427 4.11 45.96 64.82
N VAL A 428 5.41 46.03 65.12
CA VAL A 428 6.40 45.15 64.49
C VAL A 428 6.32 43.71 65.01
N GLU A 429 5.94 43.51 66.28
CA GLU A 429 5.64 42.18 66.86
C GLU A 429 4.51 41.49 66.09
N THR A 430 3.41 42.21 65.85
CA THR A 430 2.24 41.70 65.11
C THR A 430 2.59 41.35 63.66
N GLU A 431 3.41 42.18 63.00
CA GLU A 431 3.87 41.95 61.62
C GLU A 431 4.80 40.72 61.53
N MET A 432 5.63 40.52 62.55
CA MET A 432 6.52 39.35 62.67
C MET A 432 5.73 38.04 62.89
N GLU A 433 4.67 38.06 63.71
CA GLU A 433 3.77 36.91 63.92
C GLU A 433 2.96 36.57 62.66
N ALA A 434 2.46 37.59 61.94
CA ALA A 434 1.74 37.39 60.69
C ALA A 434 2.61 36.68 59.64
N LEU A 435 3.87 37.09 59.51
CA LEU A 435 4.83 36.44 58.60
C LEU A 435 5.13 34.98 58.99
N LEU A 436 5.23 34.68 60.29
CA LEU A 436 5.42 33.30 60.76
C LEU A 436 4.21 32.42 60.40
N ILE A 437 2.99 32.90 60.63
CA ILE A 437 1.75 32.15 60.30
C ILE A 437 1.63 31.92 58.80
N GLU A 438 1.96 32.92 57.98
CA GLU A 438 1.92 32.80 56.52
C GLU A 438 2.97 31.81 56.00
N MET A 439 4.18 31.82 56.59
CA MET A 439 5.23 30.87 56.26
C MET A 439 4.83 29.43 56.63
N LEU A 440 4.28 29.21 57.83
CA LEU A 440 3.81 27.90 58.27
C LEU A 440 2.65 27.38 57.40
N ARG A 441 1.72 28.26 57.00
CA ARG A 441 0.64 27.90 56.07
C ARG A 441 1.21 27.53 54.69
N GLY A 442 2.19 28.29 54.20
CA GLY A 442 2.83 28.01 52.91
C GLY A 442 3.67 26.72 52.90
N LEU A 443 4.31 26.37 54.01
CA LEU A 443 4.98 25.07 54.17
C LEU A 443 3.97 23.91 54.19
N LYS A 444 2.84 24.07 54.88
CA LYS A 444 1.79 23.05 54.96
C LYS A 444 1.12 22.79 53.60
N ASP A 445 0.88 23.85 52.82
CA ASP A 445 0.19 23.77 51.53
C ASP A 445 1.16 23.49 50.36
N GLY A 446 2.46 23.31 50.64
CA GLY A 446 3.49 22.98 49.65
C GLY A 446 3.86 24.12 48.71
N THR A 447 3.40 25.35 49.00
CA THR A 447 3.68 26.56 48.20
C THR A 447 5.04 27.17 48.53
N ILE A 448 5.57 26.90 49.74
CA ILE A 448 6.90 27.29 50.21
C ILE A 448 7.77 26.05 50.41
N SER A 449 9.02 26.08 49.92
CA SER A 449 9.99 25.00 50.16
C SER A 449 10.57 25.05 51.58
N ALA A 450 10.87 23.89 52.17
CA ALA A 450 11.60 23.79 53.44
C ALA A 450 13.08 24.25 53.34
N ASP A 451 13.59 24.43 52.11
CA ASP A 451 14.92 25.00 51.87
C ASP A 451 15.02 26.44 52.40
N GLY A 452 15.89 26.65 53.39
CA GLY A 452 16.15 27.97 54.00
C GLY A 452 15.37 28.23 55.30
N LEU A 453 14.63 27.24 55.81
CA LEU A 453 13.90 27.33 57.09
C LEU A 453 14.81 27.64 58.28
N ASP A 454 16.02 27.07 58.31
CA ASP A 454 16.99 27.33 59.38
C ASP A 454 17.48 28.78 59.39
N ALA A 455 17.65 29.39 58.21
CA ALA A 455 18.01 30.79 58.09
C ALA A 455 16.87 31.70 58.54
N PHE A 456 15.62 31.39 58.16
CA PHE A 456 14.45 32.12 58.64
C PHE A 456 14.33 32.02 60.17
N ARG A 457 14.46 30.81 60.73
CA ARG A 457 14.42 30.57 62.18
C ARG A 457 15.49 31.39 62.91
N MET A 458 16.72 31.39 62.41
CA MET A 458 17.80 32.17 63.00
C MET A 458 17.51 33.68 63.04
N VAL A 459 16.97 34.24 61.95
CA VAL A 459 16.61 35.67 61.90
C VAL A 459 15.40 35.97 62.79
N TYR A 460 14.44 35.05 62.86
CA TYR A 460 13.26 35.19 63.74
C TYR A 460 13.66 35.17 65.22
N ASP A 461 14.52 34.23 65.62
CA ASP A 461 15.03 34.14 66.99
C ASP A 461 15.83 35.41 67.35
N LEU A 462 16.65 35.93 66.42
CA LEU A 462 17.38 37.20 66.60
C LEU A 462 16.44 38.41 66.72
N ALA A 463 15.35 38.46 65.96
CA ALA A 463 14.34 39.51 66.03
C ALA A 463 13.62 39.49 67.38
N ARG A 464 13.21 38.30 67.85
CA ARG A 464 12.54 38.10 69.14
C ARG A 464 13.41 38.51 70.33
N ASP A 465 14.68 38.12 70.30
CA ASP A 465 15.68 38.52 71.29
C ASP A 465 15.85 40.04 71.33
N THR A 466 15.93 40.67 70.15
CA THR A 466 16.08 42.13 70.04
C THR A 466 14.84 42.85 70.57
N LEU A 467 13.65 42.33 70.27
CA LEU A 467 12.38 42.85 70.78
C LEU A 467 12.31 42.76 72.30
N THR A 468 12.71 41.62 72.89
CA THR A 468 12.72 41.44 74.36
C THR A 468 13.68 42.42 75.03
N ARG A 469 14.89 42.59 74.49
CA ARG A 469 15.88 43.56 75.00
C ARG A 469 15.39 45.01 74.89
N ARG A 470 14.77 45.37 73.77
CA ARG A 470 14.23 46.73 73.56
C ARG A 470 13.03 47.00 74.47
N ARG A 471 12.15 46.03 74.68
CA ARG A 471 11.01 46.14 75.61
C ARG A 471 11.48 46.30 77.05
N ALA A 472 12.55 45.62 77.45
CA ALA A 472 13.17 45.80 78.77
C ALA A 472 13.86 47.17 78.94
N ALA A 473 14.42 47.73 77.86
CA ALA A 473 15.05 49.06 77.87
C ALA A 473 14.06 50.23 77.82
N LEU A 474 12.82 49.97 77.36
CA LEU A 474 11.72 50.95 77.26
C LEU A 474 10.65 50.75 78.36
N ALA A 475 10.85 49.80 79.26
CA ALA A 475 10.04 49.67 80.47
C ALA A 475 10.44 50.77 81.46
N PRO A 476 9.49 51.54 82.01
CA PRO A 476 9.77 52.66 82.92
C PRO A 476 10.37 52.23 84.26
#